data_AF-A0A553G9Y2-F1
#
_entry.id   AF-A0A553G9Y2-F1
#
_cell.length_a   1.000
_cell.length_b   1.000
_cell.length_c   1.000
_cell.angle_alpha   90.00
_cell.angle_beta   90.00
_cell.angle_gamma   90.00
#
_symmetry.space_group_name_H-M   'P 1'
#
loop_
_entity.id
_entity.type
_entity.pdbx_description
1 polymer ?
#
loop_
_entity_poly.entity_id
_entity_poly.type
_entity_poly.pdbx_seq_one_letter_code
_entity_poly.pdbx_strand_id
1 'polypeptide(L)' 'MILPRTILKQDLAKKLYPQSSNKTSAMQLMRKEIKLSQELSTKLDKLTRNKRAHYFTHIELGIILKHFGISQEEFEDL' A
#
# COMPACT_ATOMS: atom_id res chain seq x y z
N MET A 1 -18.15 1.02 3.25
CA MET A 1 -18.47 1.01 1.80
C MET A 1 -17.72 -0.19 1.19
N ILE A 2 -18.13 -0.84 0.08
CA ILE A 2 -17.36 -2.00 -0.42
C ILE A 2 -16.08 -1.48 -1.08
N LEU A 3 -14.93 -1.63 -0.42
CA LEU A 3 -13.63 -1.33 -1.03
C LEU A 3 -13.50 -2.10 -2.35
N PRO A 4 -13.04 -1.46 -3.44
CA PRO A 4 -12.80 -2.15 -4.68
C PRO A 4 -11.82 -3.31 -4.45
N ARG A 5 -12.00 -4.41 -5.20
CA ARG A 5 -11.16 -5.62 -5.09
C ARG A 5 -9.66 -5.32 -5.21
N THR A 6 -9.32 -4.20 -5.82
CA THR A 6 -7.96 -3.70 -6.00
C THR A 6 -7.91 -2.18 -5.76
N ILE A 7 -6.74 -1.70 -5.32
CA ILE A 7 -6.42 -0.27 -5.20
C ILE A 7 -5.15 0.04 -5.97
N LEU A 8 -5.09 1.18 -6.66
CA LEU A 8 -3.87 1.58 -7.34
C LEU A 8 -2.78 1.93 -6.32
N LYS A 9 -1.54 1.51 -6.60
CA LYS A 9 -0.37 1.78 -5.75
C LYS A 9 -0.16 3.27 -5.51
N GLN A 10 -0.45 4.09 -6.52
CA GLN A 10 -0.36 5.54 -6.43
C GLN A 10 -1.42 6.16 -5.50
N ASP A 11 -2.63 5.60 -5.48
CA ASP A 11 -3.73 6.15 -4.68
C ASP A 11 -3.53 5.78 -3.21
N LEU A 12 -3.11 4.53 -2.95
CA LEU A 12 -2.65 4.10 -1.64
C LEU A 12 -1.51 5.00 -1.12
N ALA A 13 -0.47 5.21 -1.93
CA ALA A 13 0.65 6.05 -1.54
C ALA A 13 0.23 7.50 -1.26
N LYS A 14 -0.69 8.06 -2.05
CA LYS A 14 -1.19 9.42 -1.83
C LYS A 14 -1.93 9.55 -0.49
N LYS A 15 -2.77 8.57 -0.15
CA LYS A 15 -3.48 8.53 1.14
C LYS A 15 -2.53 8.34 2.33
N LEU A 16 -1.53 7.47 2.20
CA LEU A 16 -0.56 7.21 3.27
C LEU A 16 0.42 8.37 3.51
N TYR A 17 0.77 9.12 2.46
CA TYR A 17 1.75 10.22 2.54
C TYR A 17 1.16 11.52 1.97
N PRO A 18 0.15 12.12 2.61
CA PRO A 18 -0.49 13.36 2.13
C PRO A 18 0.48 14.54 2.09
N GLN A 19 1.54 14.48 2.89
CA GLN A 19 2.61 15.49 2.97
C GLN A 19 3.54 15.48 1.73
N SER A 20 3.46 14.46 0.88
CA SER A 20 4.31 14.35 -0.30
C SER A 20 3.88 15.34 -1.38
N SER A 21 4.85 16.08 -1.92
CA SER A 21 4.61 17.11 -2.95
C SER A 21 4.05 16.56 -4.26
N ASN A 22 4.29 15.28 -4.59
CA ASN A 22 3.74 14.64 -5.78
C ASN A 22 3.56 13.12 -5.60
N LYS A 23 2.79 12.51 -6.51
CA LYS A 23 2.46 11.07 -6.51
C LYS A 23 3.70 10.17 -6.59
N THR A 24 4.72 10.58 -7.33
CA THR A 24 5.95 9.80 -7.51
C THR A 24 6.75 9.72 -6.22
N SER A 25 6.90 10.85 -5.52
CA SER A 25 7.55 10.93 -4.21
C SER A 25 6.82 10.08 -3.17
N ALA A 26 5.48 10.17 -3.10
CA ALA A 26 4.67 9.33 -2.23
C ALA A 26 4.89 7.83 -2.51
N MET A 27 4.88 7.43 -3.78
CA MET A 27 5.16 6.03 -4.13
C MET A 27 6.58 5.59 -3.77
N GLN A 28 7.58 6.47 -3.90
CA GLN A 28 8.96 6.15 -3.55
C GLN A 28 9.11 5.93 -2.04
N LEU A 29 8.47 6.76 -1.21
CA LEU A 29 8.42 6.56 0.24
C LEU A 29 7.78 5.22 0.60
N MET A 30 6.60 4.93 0.05
CA MET A 30 5.92 3.65 0.26
C MET A 30 6.80 2.45 -0.11
N ARG A 31 7.46 2.49 -1.28
CA ARG A 31 8.36 1.42 -1.73
C ARG A 31 9.57 1.27 -0.82
N LYS A 32 10.13 2.38 -0.33
CA LYS A 32 11.27 2.39 0.57
C LYS A 32 10.90 1.73 1.91
N GLU A 33 9.76 2.08 2.49
CA GLU A 33 9.30 1.48 3.75
C GLU A 33 8.97 -0.01 3.60
N ILE A 34 8.28 -0.39 2.52
CA ILE A 34 8.05 -1.82 2.21
C ILE A 34 9.38 -2.57 2.13
N LYS A 35 10.41 -1.99 1.49
CA LYS A 35 11.73 -2.61 1.35
C LYS A 35 12.51 -2.66 2.66
N LEU A 36 12.34 -1.67 3.54
CA LEU A 36 12.99 -1.62 4.85
C LEU A 36 12.43 -2.69 5.80
N SER A 37 11.14 -3.02 5.66
CA SER A 37 10.51 -4.11 6.41
C SER A 37 10.68 -5.45 5.70
N GLN A 38 11.69 -6.23 6.11
CA GLN A 38 11.95 -7.57 5.58
C GLN A 38 10.70 -8.47 5.66
N GLU A 39 9.94 -8.37 6.75
CA GLU A 39 8.72 -9.14 6.98
C GLU A 39 7.63 -8.76 5.97
N LEU A 40 7.37 -7.45 5.79
CA LEU A 40 6.36 -6.96 4.85
C LEU A 40 6.75 -7.31 3.42
N SER A 41 7.99 -7.04 3.03
CA SER A 41 8.50 -7.35 1.69
C SER A 41 8.35 -8.84 1.38
N THR A 42 8.67 -9.73 2.32
CA THR A 42 8.57 -11.18 2.11
C THR A 42 7.12 -11.65 2.00
N LYS A 43 6.22 -11.11 2.84
CA LYS A 43 4.78 -11.43 2.75
C LYS A 43 4.19 -10.99 1.42
N LEU A 44 4.48 -9.76 1.00
CA LEU A 44 4.03 -9.25 -0.30
C LEU A 44 4.63 -10.07 -1.44
N ASP A 45 5.92 -10.39 -1.42
CA ASP A 45 6.55 -11.19 -2.48
C ASP A 45 5.93 -12.59 -2.65
N LYS A 46 5.44 -13.21 -1.57
CA LYS A 46 4.74 -14.50 -1.62
C LYS A 46 3.31 -14.40 -2.17
N LEU A 47 2.65 -13.25 -1.98
CA LEU A 47 1.24 -13.04 -2.36
C LEU A 47 1.10 -12.38 -3.73
N THR A 48 2.04 -11.50 -4.09
CA THR A 48 2.02 -10.74 -5.33
C THR A 48 2.35 -11.64 -6.51
N ARG A 49 1.30 -12.14 -7.17
CA ARG A 49 1.43 -12.94 -8.40
C ARG A 49 2.06 -12.15 -9.56
N ASN A 50 1.85 -10.84 -9.61
CA ASN A 50 2.44 -9.95 -10.62
C ASN A 50 3.05 -8.69 -9.98
N LYS A 51 4.38 -8.71 -9.79
CA LYS A 51 5.11 -7.57 -9.18
C LYS A 51 5.04 -6.28 -10.02
N ARG A 52 4.82 -6.40 -11.33
CA ARG A 52 4.69 -5.26 -12.25
C ARG A 52 3.29 -4.64 -12.25
N ALA A 53 2.32 -5.23 -11.55
CA ALA A 53 1.00 -4.64 -11.43
C ALA A 53 1.08 -3.26 -10.76
N HIS A 54 0.30 -2.31 -11.29
CA HIS A 54 0.17 -0.96 -10.73
C HIS A 54 -0.86 -0.88 -9.60
N TYR A 55 -1.39 -2.02 -9.16
CA TYR A 55 -2.38 -2.13 -8.10
C TYR A 55 -1.94 -3.11 -7.02
N PHE A 56 -2.58 -3.01 -5.86
CA PHE A 56 -2.63 -4.03 -4.82
C PHE A 56 -4.03 -4.62 -4.77
N THR A 57 -4.11 -5.92 -4.53
CA THR A 57 -5.34 -6.62 -4.16
C THR A 57 -5.77 -6.26 -2.75
N HIS A 58 -7.03 -6.52 -2.40
CA HIS A 58 -7.53 -6.32 -1.03
C HIS A 58 -6.68 -7.06 0.03
N ILE A 59 -6.18 -8.26 -0.29
CA ILE A 59 -5.30 -9.03 0.61
C ILE A 59 -3.95 -8.31 0.82
N GLU A 60 -3.33 -7.84 -0.26
CA GLU A 60 -2.08 -7.09 -0.18
C GLU A 60 -2.27 -5.77 0.56
N LEU A 61 -3.38 -5.07 0.30
CA LEU A 61 -3.76 -3.85 1.01
C LEU A 61 -3.87 -4.09 2.51
N GLY A 62 -4.60 -5.11 2.94
CA GLY A 62 -4.76 -5.42 4.37
C GLY A 62 -3.43 -5.68 5.08
N ILE A 63 -2.48 -6.34 4.40
CA ILE A 63 -1.14 -6.58 4.96
C ILE A 63 -0.33 -5.30 5.06
N ILE A 64 -0.42 -4.43 4.05
CA ILE A 64 0.22 -3.13 4.07
C ILE A 64 -0.36 -2.30 5.21
N LEU A 65 -1.69 -2.10 5.26
CA LEU A 65 -2.35 -1.31 6.30
C LEU A 65 -2.02 -1.81 7.71
N LYS A 66 -2.03 -3.13 7.92
CA LYS A 66 -1.61 -3.75 9.19
C LYS A 66 -0.17 -3.41 9.57
N HIS A 67 0.75 -3.34 8.60
CA HIS A 67 2.14 -2.93 8.87
C HIS A 67 2.23 -1.46 9.29
N PHE A 68 1.39 -0.61 8.69
CA PHE A 68 1.28 0.81 9.04
C PHE A 68 0.50 1.06 10.34
N GLY A 69 -0.07 0.03 10.95
CA GLY A 69 -0.94 0.18 12.12
C GLY A 69 -2.26 0.91 11.82
N ILE A 70 -2.68 0.91 10.55
CA ILE A 70 -3.89 1.59 10.08
C ILE A 70 -4.99 0.54 9.90
N SER A 71 -6.17 0.79 10.47
CA SER A 71 -7.36 -0.02 10.21
C SER A 71 -7.94 0.29 8.84
N GLN A 72 -8.74 -0.63 8.30
CA GLN A 72 -9.39 -0.42 7.02
C GLN A 72 -10.36 0.78 7.04
N GLU A 73 -11.00 1.02 8.19
CA GLU A 73 -11.92 2.14 8.40
C GLU A 73 -11.17 3.48 8.40
N GLU A 74 -10.08 3.60 9.16
CA GLU A 74 -9.21 4.78 9.14
C GLU A 74 -8.67 5.08 7.74
N PHE A 75 -8.37 4.02 6.96
CA PHE A 75 -7.92 4.19 5.58
C PHE A 75 -9.01 4.70 4.62
N GLU A 76 -10.28 4.36 4.88
CA GLU A 76 -11.40 4.90 4.11
C GLU A 76 -11.57 6.41 4.38
N ASP A 77 -11.36 6.84 5.64
CA ASP A 77 -11.52 8.22 6.10
C ASP A 77 -10.34 9.15 5.78
N LEU A 78 -9.17 8.62 5.38
CA LEU A 78 -8.00 9.36 4.88
C LEU A 78 -8.22 9.97 3.47
#